data_AF-A0A6H1P4N2-F1
#
_entry.id   AF-A0A6H1P4N2-F1
#
_cell.length_a   1.000
_cell.length_b   1.000
_cell.length_c   1.000
_cell.angle_alpha   90.00
_cell.angle_beta   90.00
_cell.angle_gamma   90.00
#
_symmetry.space_group_name_H-M   'P 1'
#
loop_
_entity.id
_entity.type
_entity.pdbx_description
1 polymer ?
#
loop_
_entity_poly.entity_id
_entity_poly.type
_entity_poly.pdbx_seq_one_letter_code
_entity_poly.pdbx_strand_id
1 'polypeptide(L)'
;MRYFDYLTSNKNEFVTQIEHLFTKYKVQPVGSGYIDCIVMKNNLEEFIKELTAFGIIISDVSWWCYVNPNNETTECPHGMGGPKSTYYEGWFSELQNDFFEADSEKVNSILNSYDKHSINALNIQTIDGIKNILNKPFKYTPIDYIQRNKCVMPGLWLLVPEDWERN
;
A
#
# COMPACT_ATOMS: atom_id res chain seq x y z
N MET A 1 -12.70 18.84 -13.00
CA MET A 1 -12.34 17.62 -13.75
C MET A 1 -12.50 16.45 -12.80
N ARG A 2 -13.10 15.33 -13.22
CA ARG A 2 -13.19 14.16 -12.33
C ARG A 2 -11.81 13.53 -12.16
N TYR A 3 -11.61 12.84 -11.05
CA TYR A 3 -10.32 12.24 -10.69
C TYR A 3 -9.77 11.29 -11.77
N PHE A 4 -10.56 10.31 -12.20
CA PHE A 4 -10.11 9.35 -13.21
C PHE A 4 -9.94 9.96 -14.59
N ASP A 5 -10.70 11.02 -14.93
CA ASP A 5 -10.50 11.75 -16.18
C ASP A 5 -9.12 12.43 -16.18
N TYR A 6 -8.71 12.99 -15.03
CA TYR A 6 -7.39 13.58 -14.84
C TYR A 6 -6.27 12.53 -14.95
N LEU A 7 -6.39 11.40 -14.25
CA LEU A 7 -5.38 10.33 -14.32
C LEU A 7 -5.25 9.77 -15.74
N THR A 8 -6.37 9.45 -16.39
CA THR A 8 -6.39 8.85 -17.74
C THR A 8 -5.77 9.80 -18.76
N SER A 9 -6.05 11.09 -18.66
CA SER A 9 -5.46 12.10 -19.57
C SER A 9 -3.93 12.19 -19.45
N ASN A 10 -3.36 11.73 -18.34
CA ASN A 10 -1.92 11.78 -18.05
C ASN A 10 -1.32 10.39 -17.77
N LYS A 11 -1.96 9.31 -18.26
CA LYS A 11 -1.64 7.91 -17.93
C LYS A 11 -0.15 7.60 -18.00
N ASN A 12 0.51 7.95 -19.11
CA ASN A 12 1.92 7.62 -19.33
C ASN A 12 2.86 8.28 -18.32
N GLU A 13 2.56 9.51 -17.91
CA GLU A 13 3.34 10.23 -16.90
C GLU A 13 3.18 9.55 -15.54
N PHE A 14 1.94 9.27 -15.13
CA PHE A 14 1.65 8.58 -13.87
C PHE A 14 2.27 7.19 -13.80
N VAL A 15 2.12 6.38 -14.84
CA VAL A 15 2.71 5.03 -14.91
C VAL A 15 4.23 5.12 -14.76
N THR A 16 4.89 6.04 -15.48
CA THR A 16 6.34 6.24 -15.38
C THR A 16 6.76 6.65 -13.98
N GLN A 17 6.01 7.57 -13.36
CA GLN A 17 6.26 8.02 -11.99
C GLN A 17 6.08 6.90 -10.98
N ILE A 18 5.00 6.11 -11.07
CA ILE A 18 4.73 5.00 -10.16
C ILE A 18 5.82 3.93 -10.26
N GLU A 19 6.22 3.51 -11.47
CA GLU A 19 7.31 2.53 -11.65
C GLU A 19 8.64 3.05 -11.09
N HIS A 20 8.92 4.35 -11.27
CA HIS A 20 10.08 4.99 -10.64
C HIS A 20 10.01 4.90 -9.12
N LEU A 21 8.86 5.21 -8.52
CA LEU A 21 8.67 5.10 -7.08
C LEU A 21 8.77 3.66 -6.58
N PHE A 22 8.21 2.69 -7.30
CA PHE A 22 8.33 1.27 -6.96
C PHE A 22 9.79 0.85 -6.88
N THR A 23 10.60 1.25 -7.86
CA THR A 23 12.04 0.96 -7.86
C THR A 23 12.76 1.69 -6.73
N LYS A 24 12.52 2.99 -6.57
CA LYS A 24 13.17 3.86 -5.58
C LYS A 24 12.91 3.41 -4.15
N TYR A 25 11.66 3.09 -3.83
CA TYR A 25 11.21 2.69 -2.49
C TYR A 25 11.08 1.17 -2.32
N LYS A 26 11.52 0.39 -3.31
CA LYS A 26 11.52 -1.08 -3.29
C LYS A 26 10.13 -1.65 -2.97
N VAL A 27 9.09 -1.08 -3.57
CA VAL A 27 7.69 -1.47 -3.36
C VAL A 27 7.38 -2.66 -4.24
N GLN A 28 6.83 -3.71 -3.66
CA GLN A 28 6.47 -4.94 -4.38
C GLN A 28 5.03 -4.85 -4.88
N PRO A 29 4.77 -4.69 -6.18
CA PRO A 29 3.41 -4.79 -6.72
C PRO A 29 2.85 -6.21 -6.55
N VAL A 30 1.53 -6.29 -6.37
CA VAL A 30 0.76 -7.53 -6.31
C VAL A 30 0.02 -7.70 -7.63
N GLY A 31 0.26 -8.82 -8.31
CA GLY A 31 -0.29 -9.06 -9.66
C GLY A 31 0.41 -8.24 -10.75
N SER A 32 -0.30 -7.99 -11.85
CA SER A 32 0.19 -7.25 -13.03
C SER A 32 -0.20 -5.78 -13.04
N GLY A 33 -1.02 -5.31 -12.09
CA GLY A 33 -1.52 -3.93 -12.06
C GLY A 33 -0.75 -3.00 -11.14
N TYR A 34 -1.35 -1.86 -10.87
CA TYR A 34 -0.84 -0.82 -9.96
C TYR A 34 -1.68 -0.64 -8.70
N ILE A 35 -2.83 -1.32 -8.60
CA ILE A 35 -3.79 -1.15 -7.51
C ILE A 35 -3.16 -1.58 -6.19
N ASP A 36 -2.71 -2.82 -6.05
CA ASP A 36 -2.17 -3.32 -4.77
C ASP A 36 -0.64 -3.39 -4.80
N CYS A 37 0.01 -2.73 -3.84
CA CYS A 37 1.47 -2.68 -3.74
C CYS A 37 1.96 -2.71 -2.28
N ILE A 38 2.89 -3.62 -1.98
CA ILE A 38 3.39 -3.88 -0.63
C ILE A 38 4.65 -3.05 -0.38
N VAL A 39 4.65 -2.29 0.71
CA VAL A 39 5.77 -1.40 1.08
C VAL A 39 6.35 -1.77 2.43
N MET A 40 7.68 -1.78 2.51
CA MET A 40 8.37 -1.95 3.79
C MET A 40 8.16 -0.72 4.68
N LYS A 41 7.90 -0.92 5.97
CA LYS A 41 7.58 0.16 6.92
C LYS A 41 8.57 1.34 6.93
N ASN A 42 9.85 1.08 6.70
CA ASN A 42 10.89 2.12 6.65
C ASN A 42 10.79 3.04 5.43
N ASN A 43 10.13 2.59 4.35
CA ASN A 43 9.92 3.36 3.12
C ASN A 43 8.50 3.93 3.00
N LEU A 44 7.57 3.46 3.83
CA LEU A 44 6.13 3.76 3.78
C LEU A 44 5.84 5.26 3.67
N GLU A 45 6.32 6.05 4.63
CA GLU A 45 5.92 7.45 4.74
C GLU A 45 6.40 8.28 3.54
N GLU A 46 7.65 8.09 3.12
CA GLU A 46 8.23 8.81 1.98
C GLU A 46 7.61 8.36 0.65
N PHE A 47 7.30 7.07 0.51
CA PHE A 47 6.58 6.57 -0.67
C PHE A 47 5.19 7.21 -0.80
N ILE A 48 4.41 7.25 0.29
CA ILE A 48 3.08 7.89 0.30
C ILE A 48 3.17 9.39 0.03
N LYS A 49 4.16 10.09 0.59
CA LYS A 49 4.38 11.52 0.32
C LYS A 49 4.63 11.80 -1.16
N GLU A 50 5.43 10.97 -1.84
CA GLU A 50 5.69 11.16 -3.28
C GLU A 50 4.47 10.81 -4.14
N LEU A 51 3.73 9.74 -3.83
CA LEU A 51 2.43 9.45 -4.47
C LEU A 51 1.45 10.63 -4.32
N THR A 52 1.39 11.19 -3.11
CA THR A 52 0.55 12.35 -2.80
C THR A 52 0.96 13.58 -3.61
N ALA A 53 2.27 13.79 -3.80
CA ALA A 53 2.78 14.89 -4.60
C ALA A 53 2.35 14.79 -6.08
N PHE A 54 2.13 13.58 -6.60
CA PHE A 54 1.58 13.36 -7.95
C PHE A 54 0.05 13.43 -7.99
N GLY A 55 -0.63 13.28 -6.85
CA GLY A 55 -2.09 13.29 -6.77
C GLY A 55 -2.72 11.90 -6.84
N ILE A 56 -2.01 10.87 -6.40
CA ILE A 56 -2.55 9.51 -6.29
C ILE A 56 -3.16 9.32 -4.90
N ILE A 57 -4.37 8.79 -4.85
CA ILE A 57 -5.10 8.47 -3.61
C ILE A 57 -4.75 7.06 -3.16
N ILE A 58 -4.65 6.85 -1.86
CA ILE A 58 -4.66 5.51 -1.26
C ILE A 58 -6.08 5.27 -0.73
N SER A 59 -6.81 4.36 -1.35
CA SER A 59 -8.19 4.06 -0.96
C SER A 59 -8.25 3.11 0.22
N ASP A 60 -7.35 2.13 0.26
CA ASP A 60 -7.40 1.04 1.23
C ASP A 60 -5.99 0.55 1.58
N VAL A 61 -5.88 -0.17 2.69
CA VAL A 61 -4.64 -0.80 3.13
C VAL A 61 -4.91 -2.24 3.58
N SER A 62 -4.30 -3.19 2.87
CA SER A 62 -4.22 -4.60 3.24
C SER A 62 -2.98 -4.85 4.11
N TRP A 63 -2.90 -6.03 4.73
CA TRP A 63 -1.82 -6.36 5.67
C TRP A 63 -1.07 -7.61 5.24
N TRP A 64 0.25 -7.56 5.32
CA TRP A 64 1.14 -8.61 4.85
C TRP A 64 2.20 -8.93 5.90
N CYS A 65 2.66 -10.18 5.95
CA CYS A 65 3.87 -10.55 6.68
C CYS A 65 5.03 -10.68 5.70
N TYR A 66 6.11 -9.93 5.93
CA TYR A 66 7.36 -10.12 5.22
C TYR A 66 8.12 -11.32 5.79
N VAL A 67 8.45 -12.28 4.94
CA VAL A 67 9.08 -13.55 5.30
C VAL A 67 10.51 -13.55 4.77
N ASN A 68 11.47 -13.47 5.70
CA ASN A 68 12.89 -13.59 5.39
C ASN A 68 13.33 -15.05 5.58
N PRO A 69 13.74 -15.76 4.51
CA PRO A 69 14.15 -17.17 4.58
C PRO A 69 15.42 -17.38 5.41
N ASN A 70 16.25 -16.36 5.57
CA ASN A 70 17.48 -16.42 6.34
C ASN A 70 17.25 -16.20 7.84
N ASN A 71 16.03 -15.86 8.25
CA ASN A 71 15.71 -15.66 9.66
C ASN A 71 15.32 -17.01 10.27
N GLU A 72 16.09 -17.49 11.25
CA GLU A 72 15.91 -18.81 11.87
C GLU A 72 14.63 -18.92 12.73
N THR A 73 13.80 -17.88 12.76
CA THR A 73 12.58 -17.86 13.56
C THR A 73 11.49 -18.69 12.90
N THR A 74 10.94 -19.67 13.62
CA THR A 74 9.77 -20.46 13.18
C THR A 74 8.44 -19.68 13.25
N GLU A 75 8.46 -18.41 13.68
CA GLU A 75 7.27 -17.57 13.81
C GLU A 75 6.68 -17.13 12.46
N CYS A 76 7.48 -17.10 11.38
CA CYS A 76 7.00 -16.74 10.04
C CYS A 76 7.06 -17.97 9.11
N PRO A 77 6.21 -18.06 8.08
CA PRO A 77 5.23 -17.07 7.64
C PRO A 77 3.96 -17.04 8.50
N HIS A 78 3.43 -15.83 8.71
CA HIS A 78 2.02 -15.65 9.07
C HIS A 78 1.21 -15.44 7.78
N GLY A 79 0.00 -15.99 7.68
CA GLY A 79 -0.90 -15.71 6.56
C GLY A 79 -0.96 -16.80 5.46
N MET A 80 -1.44 -16.41 4.28
CA MET A 80 -1.89 -17.32 3.21
C MET A 80 -0.92 -17.45 2.01
N GLY A 81 0.29 -16.89 2.10
CA GLY A 81 1.22 -16.81 0.98
C GLY A 81 1.05 -15.54 0.13
N GLY A 82 1.85 -15.40 -0.92
CA GLY A 82 1.90 -14.17 -1.70
C GLY A 82 3.15 -14.04 -2.59
N PRO A 83 3.42 -12.85 -3.14
CA PRO A 83 4.48 -12.67 -4.12
C PRO A 83 5.87 -12.77 -3.49
N LYS A 84 6.80 -13.39 -4.22
CA LYS A 84 8.22 -13.26 -3.94
C LYS A 84 8.65 -11.82 -4.17
N SER A 85 9.45 -11.27 -3.26
CA SER A 85 9.99 -9.93 -3.46
C SER A 85 11.01 -9.92 -4.58
N THR A 86 10.93 -8.90 -5.43
CA THR A 86 11.93 -8.57 -6.45
C THR A 86 13.09 -7.75 -5.89
N TYR A 87 12.91 -7.13 -4.71
CA TYR A 87 13.88 -6.19 -4.12
C TYR A 87 14.58 -6.71 -2.86
N TYR A 88 13.99 -7.70 -2.20
CA TYR A 88 14.51 -8.26 -0.94
C TYR A 88 14.59 -9.78 -1.02
N GLU A 89 15.51 -10.36 -0.25
CA GLU A 89 15.57 -11.81 -0.08
C GLU A 89 14.39 -12.27 0.79
N GLY A 90 13.30 -12.67 0.14
CA GLY A 90 12.09 -13.11 0.82
C GLY A 90 10.84 -13.05 -0.03
N TRP A 91 9.71 -13.28 0.62
CA TRP A 91 8.38 -13.14 0.02
C TRP A 91 7.42 -12.49 1.01
N PHE A 92 6.26 -12.08 0.52
CA PHE A 92 5.18 -11.56 1.34
C PHE A 92 4.08 -12.61 1.46
N SER A 93 3.43 -12.64 2.62
CA SER A 93 2.32 -13.54 2.92
C SER A 93 1.13 -12.74 3.41
N GLU A 94 -0.01 -12.83 2.72
CA GLU A 94 -1.20 -12.03 3.00
C GLU A 94 -1.82 -12.41 4.34
N LEU A 95 -2.12 -11.42 5.17
CA LEU A 95 -2.82 -11.59 6.44
C LEU A 95 -4.31 -11.41 6.22
N GLN A 96 -5.13 -12.31 6.78
CA GLN A 96 -6.59 -12.32 6.63
C GLN A 96 -7.28 -11.34 7.59
N ASN A 97 -6.77 -10.12 7.65
CA ASN A 97 -7.25 -9.05 8.50
C ASN A 97 -8.12 -8.08 7.72
N ASP A 98 -9.03 -7.41 8.43
CA ASP A 98 -9.82 -6.32 7.85
C ASP A 98 -8.89 -5.23 7.29
N PHE A 99 -9.32 -4.66 6.17
CA PHE A 99 -8.60 -3.58 5.52
C PHE A 99 -8.74 -2.31 6.37
N PHE A 100 -7.73 -1.45 6.32
CA PHE A 100 -7.94 -0.07 6.72
C PHE A 100 -8.44 0.70 5.50
N GLU A 101 -9.71 1.09 5.53
CA GLU A 101 -10.35 1.87 4.48
C GLU A 101 -10.16 3.37 4.74
N ALA A 102 -9.83 4.13 3.69
CA ALA A 102 -9.78 5.58 3.76
C ALA A 102 -11.19 6.17 3.92
N ASP A 103 -11.28 7.43 4.34
CA ASP A 103 -12.56 8.14 4.52
C ASP A 103 -13.35 8.19 3.20
N SER A 104 -14.43 7.42 3.13
CA SER A 104 -15.21 7.22 1.90
C SER A 104 -15.92 8.50 1.43
N GLU A 105 -16.31 9.40 2.34
CA GLU A 105 -16.89 10.69 1.97
C GLU A 105 -15.86 11.58 1.29
N LYS A 106 -14.62 11.62 1.83
CA LYS A 106 -13.51 12.36 1.22
C LYS A 106 -13.09 11.76 -0.11
N VAL A 107 -12.98 10.43 -0.21
CA VAL A 107 -12.69 9.74 -1.47
C VAL A 107 -13.74 10.12 -2.52
N ASN A 108 -15.03 10.00 -2.21
CA ASN A 108 -16.11 10.34 -3.12
C ASN A 108 -16.08 11.83 -3.55
N SER A 109 -15.76 12.74 -2.63
CA SER A 109 -15.59 14.16 -2.95
C SER A 109 -14.49 14.37 -4.00
N ILE A 110 -13.33 13.76 -3.80
CA ILE A 110 -12.18 13.87 -4.72
C ILE A 110 -12.48 13.22 -6.07
N LEU A 111 -13.17 12.06 -6.08
CA LEU A 111 -13.55 11.38 -7.31
C LEU A 111 -14.39 12.28 -8.23
N ASN A 112 -15.34 13.02 -7.64
CA ASN A 112 -16.21 13.93 -8.36
C ASN A 112 -15.50 15.21 -8.81
N SER A 113 -14.53 15.69 -8.04
CA SER A 113 -13.72 16.86 -8.40
C SER A 113 -12.30 16.70 -7.88
N TYR A 114 -11.36 16.50 -8.81
CA TYR A 114 -9.94 16.41 -8.49
C TYR A 114 -9.49 17.64 -7.69
N ASP A 115 -9.00 17.40 -6.47
CA ASP A 115 -8.44 18.43 -5.59
C ASP A 115 -7.20 17.88 -4.87
N LYS A 116 -6.05 18.45 -5.21
CA LYS A 116 -4.75 18.03 -4.67
C LYS A 116 -4.64 18.29 -3.17
N HIS A 117 -5.31 19.31 -2.63
CA HIS A 117 -5.28 19.60 -1.21
C HIS A 117 -6.02 18.51 -0.41
N SER A 118 -7.21 18.12 -0.87
CA SER A 118 -7.99 17.02 -0.27
C SER A 118 -7.27 15.68 -0.38
N ILE A 119 -6.60 15.40 -1.51
CA ILE A 119 -5.77 14.18 -1.65
C ILE A 119 -4.66 14.17 -0.59
N ASN A 120 -3.96 15.29 -0.40
CA ASN A 120 -2.92 15.39 0.62
C ASN A 120 -3.47 15.18 2.04
N ALA A 121 -4.58 15.81 2.38
CA ALA A 121 -5.21 15.63 3.67
C ALA A 121 -5.64 14.18 3.92
N LEU A 122 -6.21 13.52 2.90
CA LEU A 122 -6.63 12.11 2.96
C LEU A 122 -5.43 11.17 3.16
N ASN A 123 -4.39 11.29 2.33
CA ASN A 123 -3.22 10.41 2.44
C ASN A 123 -2.44 10.61 3.75
N ILE A 124 -2.40 11.82 4.31
CA ILE A 124 -1.86 12.07 5.66
C ILE A 124 -2.67 11.30 6.71
N GLN A 125 -4.01 11.36 6.63
CA GLN A 125 -4.87 10.59 7.53
C GLN A 125 -4.65 9.07 7.37
N THR A 126 -4.41 8.60 6.15
CA THR A 126 -4.05 7.20 5.89
C THR A 126 -2.73 6.82 6.54
N ILE A 127 -1.68 7.64 6.44
CA ILE A 127 -0.40 7.41 7.14
C ILE A 127 -0.62 7.30 8.65
N ASP A 128 -1.37 8.24 9.23
CA ASP A 128 -1.66 8.24 10.67
C ASP A 128 -2.48 7.03 11.10
N GLY A 129 -3.47 6.61 10.28
CA GLY A 129 -4.25 5.40 10.47
C GLY A 129 -3.39 4.14 10.52
N ILE A 130 -2.50 3.97 9.52
CA ILE A 130 -1.55 2.86 9.47
C ILE A 130 -0.66 2.84 10.71
N LYS A 131 -0.08 3.99 11.09
CA LYS A 131 0.78 4.10 12.29
C LYS A 131 0.01 3.73 13.56
N ASN A 132 -1.22 4.22 13.71
CA ASN A 132 -2.07 3.93 14.87
C ASN A 132 -2.40 2.43 15.00
N ILE A 133 -2.60 1.73 13.88
CA ILE A 133 -2.81 0.28 13.85
C ILE A 133 -1.52 -0.44 14.23
N LEU A 134 -0.39 -0.08 13.60
CA LEU A 134 0.89 -0.73 13.83
C LEU A 134 1.52 -0.44 15.20
N ASN A 135 1.05 0.56 15.92
CA ASN A 135 1.44 0.86 17.32
C ASN A 135 0.76 -0.06 18.35
N LYS A 136 -0.23 -0.86 17.94
CA LYS A 136 -0.93 -1.83 18.80
C LYS A 136 -0.50 -3.25 18.42
N PRO A 137 -0.49 -4.24 19.34
CA PRO A 137 -0.24 -5.63 18.98
C PRO A 137 -1.16 -6.09 17.84
N PHE A 138 -0.57 -6.46 16.72
CA PHE A 138 -1.29 -6.83 15.51
C PHE A 138 -1.70 -8.30 15.62
N LYS A 139 -2.99 -8.54 15.56
CA LYS A 139 -3.60 -9.85 15.72
C LYS A 139 -3.72 -10.52 14.36
N TYR A 140 -3.25 -11.76 14.21
CA TYR A 140 -3.30 -12.48 12.92
C TYR A 140 -4.16 -13.75 12.96
N THR A 141 -4.54 -14.21 14.17
CA THR A 141 -5.57 -15.23 14.40
C THR A 141 -6.51 -14.74 15.52
N PRO A 142 -7.63 -15.41 15.82
CA PRO A 142 -8.50 -15.05 16.93
C PRO A 142 -7.83 -14.98 18.32
N ILE A 143 -6.64 -15.56 18.51
CA ILE A 143 -5.94 -15.60 19.81
C ILE A 143 -4.48 -15.14 19.75
N ASP A 144 -3.86 -15.14 18.57
CA ASP A 144 -2.42 -14.89 18.42
C ASP A 144 -2.10 -13.51 17.85
N TYR A 145 -0.96 -12.97 18.32
CA TYR A 145 -0.42 -11.68 17.91
C TYR A 145 0.95 -11.84 17.28
N ILE A 146 1.24 -11.01 16.29
CA ILE A 146 2.57 -10.92 15.68
C ILE A 146 3.49 -10.17 16.64
N GLN A 147 4.59 -10.80 17.03
CA GLN A 147 5.50 -10.24 18.01
C GLN A 147 6.05 -8.88 17.56
N ARG A 148 5.70 -7.82 18.31
CA ARG A 148 6.06 -6.41 18.04
C ARG A 148 5.77 -5.97 16.60
N ASN A 149 4.81 -6.62 15.94
CA ASN A 149 4.45 -6.39 14.54
C ASN A 149 5.65 -6.45 13.59
N LYS A 150 6.71 -7.20 13.92
CA LYS A 150 7.99 -7.14 13.20
C LYS A 150 7.83 -7.39 11.71
N CYS A 151 7.11 -8.44 11.33
CA CYS A 151 6.90 -8.77 9.93
C CYS A 151 5.73 -8.04 9.28
N VAL A 152 4.88 -7.32 10.02
CA VAL A 152 3.68 -6.68 9.43
C VAL A 152 4.10 -5.53 8.52
N MET A 153 3.66 -5.59 7.27
CA MET A 153 3.87 -4.60 6.22
C MET A 153 2.51 -4.21 5.63
N PRO A 154 2.27 -2.92 5.35
CA PRO A 154 1.06 -2.49 4.64
C PRO A 154 1.16 -2.79 3.14
N GLY A 155 0.05 -3.28 2.57
CA GLY A 155 -0.24 -3.26 1.14
C GLY A 155 -1.14 -2.07 0.84
N LEU A 156 -0.67 -1.13 0.02
CA LEU A 156 -1.38 0.10 -0.29
C LEU A 156 -2.20 -0.11 -1.56
N TRP A 157 -3.50 0.19 -1.48
CA TRP A 157 -4.41 0.20 -2.61
C TRP A 157 -4.42 1.58 -3.25
N LEU A 158 -3.68 1.72 -4.34
CA LEU A 158 -3.64 2.93 -5.15
C LEU A 158 -4.92 3.03 -5.97
N LEU A 159 -5.66 4.12 -5.78
CA LEU A 159 -6.88 4.36 -6.52
C LEU A 159 -6.51 4.87 -7.92
N VAL A 160 -6.27 3.95 -8.84
CA VAL A 160 -5.97 4.20 -10.25
C VAL A 160 -6.90 3.37 -11.12
N PRO A 161 -7.07 3.69 -12.42
CA PRO A 161 -7.92 2.89 -13.30
C PRO A 161 -7.50 1.41 -13.35
N GLU A 162 -8.47 0.50 -13.33
CA GLU A 162 -8.24 -0.95 -13.27
C GLU A 162 -7.57 -1.52 -14.52
N ASP A 163 -7.68 -0.83 -15.67
CA ASP A 163 -7.06 -1.21 -16.93
C ASP A 163 -5.57 -0.82 -17.04
N TRP A 164 -4.98 -0.30 -15.96
CA TRP A 164 -3.55 0.02 -15.92
C TRP A 164 -2.75 -1.24 -15.58
N GLU A 165 -2.03 -1.76 -16.57
CA GLU A 165 -1.18 -2.93 -16.45
C GLU A 165 0.30 -2.59 -16.60
N ARG A 166 1.13 -3.35 -15.91
CA ARG A 166 2.59 -3.36 -15.97
C ARG A 166 3.01 -4.27 -17.13
N ASN A 167 3.72 -3.73 -18.11
CA ASN A 167 4.26 -4.47 -19.26
C ASN A 167 5.52 -5.28 -18.90
#